data_AF-A0A6H1P6B2-F1
#
_entry.id   AF-A0A6H1P6B2-F1
#
_cell.length_a   1.000
_cell.length_b   1.000
_cell.length_c   1.000
_cell.angle_alpha   90.00
_cell.angle_beta   90.00
_cell.angle_gamma   90.00
#
_symmetry.space_group_name_H-M   'P 1'
#
loop_
_entity.id
_entity.type
_entity.pdbx_description
1 polymer ?
#
loop_
_entity_poly.entity_id
_entity_poly.type
_entity_poly.pdbx_seq_one_letter_code
_entity_poly.pdbx_strand_id
1 'polypeptide(L)'
;MNSPKSVVEKLNLNKYRRKLVLQKPDDLDDFHELDYDSSINNDKYDLIFMFVFSLEEFSRQLQSVIANQLLEKNGYVYFAYPKKNNPKYKEYIERDSLLNVVAMDNEGYTLDSDIKFSRMVSLNDVFTVVGLKSVPKKTKKADSSKSSQCVDDYIVHVDDIKQYLNKNEDLLGAYNQLTFGYQKDWARYVYSAKRKETRDKRLLEMETVLGAGYKSMELYRRKQK
;
A
#
# COMPACT_ATOMS: atom_id res chain seq x y z
N MET A 1 -38.08 -2.62 10.71
CA MET A 1 -37.31 -1.98 11.80
C MET A 1 -35.89 -2.54 11.72
N ASN A 2 -34.92 -1.80 11.17
CA ASN A 2 -33.52 -2.23 11.24
C ASN A 2 -33.02 -1.89 12.64
N SER A 3 -32.81 -2.90 13.50
CA SER A 3 -32.05 -2.71 14.72
C SER A 3 -30.69 -2.12 14.34
N PRO A 4 -30.19 -1.09 15.05
CA PRO A 4 -28.88 -0.53 14.75
C PRO A 4 -27.84 -1.65 14.90
N LYS A 5 -27.10 -1.92 13.81
CA LYS A 5 -26.07 -2.98 13.79
C LYS A 5 -25.07 -2.78 14.92
N SER A 6 -24.71 -3.87 15.62
CA SER A 6 -23.72 -3.83 16.69
C SER A 6 -22.33 -3.51 16.14
N VAL A 7 -21.39 -3.12 17.00
CA VAL A 7 -19.98 -2.91 16.57
C VAL A 7 -19.35 -4.20 16.05
N VAL A 8 -19.75 -5.35 16.60
CA VAL A 8 -19.34 -6.69 16.18
C VAL A 8 -19.74 -6.94 14.73
N GLU A 9 -20.97 -6.60 14.36
CA GLU A 9 -21.45 -6.71 12.98
C GLU A 9 -20.80 -5.68 12.05
N LYS A 10 -20.74 -4.41 12.46
CA LYS A 10 -20.18 -3.31 11.67
C LYS A 10 -18.72 -3.57 11.27
N LEU A 11 -17.94 -4.13 12.19
CA LEU A 11 -16.52 -4.45 11.98
C LEU A 11 -16.29 -5.91 11.56
N ASN A 12 -17.35 -6.72 11.54
CA ASN A 12 -17.30 -8.16 11.28
C ASN A 12 -16.26 -8.86 12.15
N LEU A 13 -16.35 -8.68 13.47
CA LEU A 13 -15.34 -9.16 14.44
C LEU A 13 -15.34 -10.69 14.59
N ASN A 14 -16.46 -11.36 14.27
CA ASN A 14 -16.60 -12.82 14.33
C ASN A 14 -15.64 -13.58 13.41
N LYS A 15 -15.14 -12.95 12.34
CA LYS A 15 -14.22 -13.60 11.40
C LYS A 15 -12.82 -13.84 11.97
N TYR A 16 -12.44 -13.15 13.05
CA TYR A 16 -11.12 -13.26 13.66
C TYR A 16 -11.10 -14.41 14.66
N ARG A 17 -9.99 -15.17 14.70
CA ARG A 17 -9.88 -16.32 15.61
C ARG A 17 -9.36 -15.88 16.97
N ARG A 18 -8.16 -15.30 16.98
CA ARG A 18 -7.50 -14.82 18.21
C ARG A 18 -7.87 -13.36 18.42
N LYS A 19 -8.68 -13.10 19.45
CA LYS A 19 -9.18 -11.77 19.80
C LYS A 19 -8.69 -11.38 21.19
N LEU A 20 -8.22 -10.15 21.32
CA LEU A 20 -7.85 -9.54 22.59
C LEU A 20 -8.70 -8.30 22.79
N VAL A 21 -9.35 -8.16 23.95
CA VAL A 21 -10.09 -6.95 24.33
C VAL A 21 -9.51 -6.42 25.64
N LEU A 22 -8.93 -5.22 25.61
CA LEU A 22 -8.34 -4.58 26.78
C LEU A 22 -9.10 -3.32 27.18
N GLN A 23 -9.06 -3.01 28.48
CA GLN A 23 -9.56 -1.75 29.04
C GLN A 23 -11.05 -1.49 28.77
N LYS A 24 -11.84 -2.54 28.45
CA LYS A 24 -13.28 -2.44 28.22
C LYS A 24 -13.98 -1.91 29.48
N PRO A 25 -14.82 -0.86 29.38
CA PRO A 25 -15.70 -0.48 30.48
C PRO A 25 -16.62 -1.64 30.89
N ASP A 26 -16.82 -1.83 32.20
CA ASP A 26 -17.63 -2.93 32.74
C ASP A 26 -19.09 -2.85 32.27
N ASP A 27 -19.63 -1.64 32.13
CA ASP A 27 -21.02 -1.39 31.73
C ASP A 27 -21.27 -1.53 30.21
N LEU A 28 -20.26 -1.89 29.43
CA LEU A 28 -20.35 -2.01 27.98
C LEU A 28 -20.54 -3.48 27.56
N ASP A 29 -21.72 -3.78 27.03
CA ASP A 29 -22.16 -5.14 26.70
C ASP A 29 -21.96 -5.52 25.22
N ASP A 30 -21.46 -4.61 24.38
CA ASP A 30 -21.32 -4.80 22.92
C ASP A 30 -20.46 -5.99 22.46
N PHE A 31 -19.77 -6.69 23.38
CA PHE A 31 -18.84 -7.79 23.09
C PHE A 31 -19.27 -9.14 23.68
N HIS A 32 -20.45 -9.25 24.32
CA HIS A 32 -20.87 -10.47 25.02
C HIS A 32 -20.93 -11.73 24.12
N GLU A 33 -21.20 -11.56 22.83
CA GLU A 33 -21.27 -12.66 21.86
C GLU A 33 -19.89 -13.12 21.34
N LEU A 34 -18.80 -12.46 21.75
CA LEU A 34 -17.46 -12.77 21.30
C LEU A 34 -16.68 -13.56 22.37
N ASP A 35 -16.05 -14.64 21.93
CA ASP A 35 -14.95 -15.26 22.66
C ASP A 35 -13.67 -14.43 22.43
N TYR A 36 -13.05 -13.94 23.52
CA TYR A 36 -11.85 -13.11 23.51
C TYR A 36 -11.03 -13.26 24.79
N ASP A 37 -9.72 -13.01 24.67
CA ASP A 37 -8.84 -12.81 25.81
C ASP A 37 -9.03 -11.42 26.41
N SER A 38 -9.06 -11.32 27.74
CA SER A 38 -9.04 -10.04 28.49
C SER A 38 -7.63 -9.63 28.96
N SER A 39 -6.64 -10.46 28.70
CA SER A 39 -5.21 -10.27 28.99
C SER A 39 -4.36 -10.88 27.88
N ILE A 40 -3.10 -10.47 27.74
CA ILE A 40 -2.21 -11.04 26.72
C ILE A 40 -1.85 -12.48 27.12
N ASN A 41 -2.47 -13.45 26.45
CA ASN A 41 -2.29 -14.89 26.68
C ASN A 41 -1.74 -15.63 25.45
N ASN A 42 -1.66 -14.95 24.30
CA ASN A 42 -1.16 -15.49 23.04
C ASN A 42 0.00 -14.64 22.52
N ASP A 43 0.93 -15.27 21.78
CA ASP A 43 2.03 -14.55 21.10
C ASP A 43 1.51 -13.51 20.10
N LYS A 44 0.41 -13.83 19.39
CA LYS A 44 -0.18 -12.97 18.36
C LYS A 44 -1.70 -13.06 18.31
N TYR A 45 -2.30 -11.95 17.93
CA TYR A 45 -3.74 -11.77 17.75
C TYR A 45 -4.10 -11.34 16.34
N ASP A 46 -5.23 -11.83 15.84
CA ASP A 46 -5.79 -11.38 14.56
C ASP A 46 -6.62 -10.09 14.76
N LEU A 47 -7.10 -9.89 15.99
CA LEU A 47 -7.87 -8.73 16.43
C LEU A 47 -7.41 -8.30 17.83
N ILE A 48 -7.04 -7.03 17.97
CA ILE A 48 -6.88 -6.37 19.26
C ILE A 48 -7.89 -5.23 19.32
N PHE A 49 -8.68 -5.14 20.38
CA PHE A 49 -9.63 -4.07 20.62
C PHE A 49 -9.32 -3.43 21.97
N MET A 50 -9.15 -2.11 22.00
CA MET A 50 -8.76 -1.39 23.22
C MET A 50 -9.61 -0.15 23.39
N PHE A 51 -9.83 0.25 24.63
CA PHE A 51 -10.49 1.51 24.97
C PHE A 51 -9.45 2.47 25.55
N VAL A 52 -9.42 3.69 25.03
CA VAL A 52 -8.45 4.71 25.45
C VAL A 52 -9.16 6.04 25.68
N PHE A 53 -8.72 6.76 26.69
CA PHE A 53 -9.34 8.00 27.14
C PHE A 53 -8.48 9.24 26.90
N SER A 54 -7.21 9.05 26.54
CA SER A 54 -6.29 10.14 26.18
C SER A 54 -5.40 9.77 24.98
N LEU A 55 -4.85 10.80 24.31
CA LEU A 55 -3.90 10.62 23.21
C LEU A 55 -2.58 9.99 23.67
N GLU A 56 -2.17 10.27 24.91
CA GLU A 56 -0.98 9.66 25.52
C GLU A 56 -1.18 8.16 25.70
N GLU A 57 -2.35 7.76 26.20
CA GLU A 57 -2.71 6.36 26.35
C GLU A 57 -2.79 5.65 25.00
N PHE A 58 -3.45 6.26 24.02
CA PHE A 58 -3.49 5.76 22.64
C PHE A 58 -2.07 5.47 22.10
N SER A 59 -1.17 6.45 22.22
CA SER A 59 0.20 6.36 21.72
C SER A 59 0.98 5.25 22.43
N ARG A 60 0.88 5.18 23.76
CA ARG A 60 1.53 4.15 24.58
C ARG A 60 1.05 2.75 24.23
N GLN A 61 -0.26 2.55 24.07
CA GLN A 61 -0.84 1.25 23.73
C GLN A 61 -0.46 0.83 22.31
N LEU A 62 -0.51 1.74 21.35
CA LEU A 62 -0.08 1.46 19.98
C LEU A 62 1.41 1.07 19.93
N GLN A 63 2.26 1.81 20.65
CA GLN A 63 3.68 1.49 20.75
C GLN A 63 3.91 0.12 21.40
N SER A 64 3.15 -0.23 22.44
CA SER A 64 3.22 -1.55 23.08
C SER A 64 2.87 -2.69 22.12
N VAL A 65 1.80 -2.54 21.32
CA VAL A 65 1.40 -3.53 20.31
C VAL A 65 2.51 -3.74 19.27
N ILE A 66 3.14 -2.64 18.82
CA ILE A 66 4.24 -2.69 17.83
C ILE A 66 5.49 -3.32 18.43
N ALA A 67 5.93 -2.86 19.60
CA ALA A 67 7.17 -3.32 20.24
C ALA A 67 7.12 -4.81 20.59
N ASN A 68 5.97 -5.29 21.05
CA ASN A 68 5.76 -6.69 21.40
C ASN A 68 5.29 -7.55 20.21
N GLN A 69 5.14 -6.97 19.01
CA GLN A 69 4.68 -7.66 17.80
C GLN A 69 3.41 -8.50 17.98
N LEU A 70 2.47 -7.99 18.79
CA LEU A 70 1.26 -8.73 19.22
C LEU A 70 0.24 -8.92 18.09
N LEU A 71 0.42 -8.26 16.95
CA LEU A 71 -0.52 -8.30 15.84
C LEU A 71 -0.06 -9.27 14.75
N GLU A 72 -0.94 -10.16 14.33
CA GLU A 72 -0.70 -11.05 13.19
C GLU A 72 -0.69 -10.28 11.87
N LYS A 73 -0.07 -10.85 10.83
CA LYS A 73 -0.14 -10.31 9.47
C LYS A 73 -1.60 -10.14 9.03
N ASN A 74 -1.95 -8.97 8.49
CA ASN A 74 -3.33 -8.60 8.15
C ASN A 74 -4.30 -8.47 9.34
N GLY A 75 -3.79 -8.56 10.56
CA GLY A 75 -4.55 -8.33 11.78
C GLY A 75 -4.97 -6.88 11.94
N TYR A 76 -5.97 -6.67 12.79
CA TYR A 76 -6.51 -5.35 13.09
C TYR A 76 -6.30 -4.98 14.56
N VAL A 77 -5.92 -3.74 14.81
CA VAL A 77 -6.03 -3.11 16.12
C VAL A 77 -7.08 -1.99 16.04
N TYR A 78 -8.05 -2.04 16.93
CA TYR A 78 -9.10 -1.04 17.06
C TYR A 78 -8.97 -0.33 18.39
N PHE A 79 -9.04 1.00 18.35
CA PHE A 79 -9.11 1.83 19.55
C PHE A 79 -10.47 2.52 19.59
N ALA A 80 -11.26 2.21 20.61
CA ALA A 80 -12.46 2.97 20.95
C ALA A 80 -12.08 4.12 21.88
N TYR A 81 -12.53 5.33 21.54
CA TYR A 81 -12.24 6.53 22.32
C TYR A 81 -13.50 7.39 22.45
N PRO A 82 -13.69 8.09 23.59
CA PRO A 82 -14.85 8.92 23.81
C PRO A 82 -14.87 10.09 22.83
N LYS A 83 -16.00 10.25 22.12
CA LYS A 83 -16.16 11.33 21.14
C LYS A 83 -16.49 12.66 21.83
N LYS A 84 -16.27 13.77 21.13
CA LYS A 84 -16.65 15.10 21.61
C LYS A 84 -18.15 15.13 21.93
N ASN A 85 -18.51 15.74 23.06
CA ASN A 85 -19.89 15.78 23.58
C ASN A 85 -20.48 14.40 23.90
N ASN A 86 -19.65 13.40 24.22
CA ASN A 86 -20.17 12.14 24.72
C ASN A 86 -20.91 12.35 26.07
N PRO A 87 -22.00 11.61 26.34
CA PRO A 87 -22.83 11.85 27.51
C PRO A 87 -22.29 11.27 28.83
N LYS A 88 -21.12 10.58 28.82
CA LYS A 88 -20.69 9.73 29.93
C LYS A 88 -19.37 10.16 30.58
N TYR A 89 -18.38 10.52 29.78
CA TYR A 89 -17.02 10.86 30.21
C TYR A 89 -16.76 12.35 30.02
N LYS A 90 -15.94 12.92 30.90
CA LYS A 90 -15.45 14.30 30.74
C LYS A 90 -14.40 14.38 29.65
N GLU A 91 -13.64 13.31 29.52
CA GLU A 91 -12.60 13.08 28.54
C GLU A 91 -13.22 12.89 27.15
N TYR A 92 -12.52 13.42 26.16
CA TYR A 92 -12.81 13.15 24.76
C TYR A 92 -11.51 13.26 23.98
N ILE A 93 -11.45 12.56 22.85
CA ILE A 93 -10.36 12.72 21.89
C ILE A 93 -10.94 13.31 20.60
N GLU A 94 -10.34 14.41 20.14
CA GLU A 94 -10.71 14.99 18.85
C GLU A 94 -10.20 14.11 17.72
N ARG A 95 -11.06 13.92 16.70
CA ARG A 95 -10.77 13.07 15.55
C ARG A 95 -9.46 13.48 14.87
N ASP A 96 -9.33 14.75 14.53
CA ASP A 96 -8.18 15.25 13.78
C ASP A 96 -6.88 15.11 14.58
N SER A 97 -6.92 15.35 15.89
CA SER A 97 -5.79 15.13 16.79
C SER A 97 -5.34 13.66 16.81
N LEU A 98 -6.29 12.71 16.83
CA LEU A 98 -5.97 11.29 16.75
C LEU A 98 -5.40 10.91 15.37
N LEU A 99 -5.98 11.43 14.29
CA LEU A 99 -5.50 11.17 12.93
C LEU A 99 -4.08 11.70 12.72
N ASN A 100 -3.73 12.85 13.30
CA ASN A 100 -2.38 13.40 13.25
C ASN A 100 -1.35 12.49 13.96
N VAL A 101 -1.73 11.86 15.07
CA VAL A 101 -0.88 10.89 15.79
C VAL A 101 -0.75 9.58 15.00
N VAL A 102 -1.77 9.21 14.24
CA VAL A 102 -1.78 7.98 13.42
C VAL A 102 -1.01 8.14 12.10
N ALA A 103 -1.21 9.23 11.37
CA ALA A 103 -0.66 9.43 10.03
C ALA A 103 0.76 10.01 10.09
N MET A 104 1.74 9.22 10.52
CA MET A 104 3.11 9.71 10.77
C MET A 104 4.07 9.60 9.58
N ASP A 105 3.63 9.10 8.42
CA ASP A 105 4.42 9.20 7.18
C ASP A 105 3.56 9.50 5.94
N ASN A 106 4.23 9.90 4.85
CA ASN A 106 3.61 10.22 3.55
C ASN A 106 2.85 9.02 2.92
N GLU A 107 3.08 7.81 3.40
CA GLU A 107 2.44 6.58 2.92
C GLU A 107 1.29 6.10 3.84
N GLY A 108 1.08 6.78 4.98
CA GLY A 108 0.05 6.52 5.99
C GLY A 108 0.39 5.46 7.04
N TYR A 109 1.63 4.98 7.13
CA TYR A 109 2.05 4.05 8.19
C TYR A 109 2.37 4.79 9.50
N THR A 110 2.23 4.07 10.60
CA THR A 110 2.40 4.57 11.97
C THR A 110 3.74 4.10 12.54
N LEU A 111 4.48 4.97 13.22
CA LEU A 111 5.63 4.60 14.07
C LEU A 111 6.68 3.68 13.41
N ASP A 112 7.01 3.91 12.13
CA ASP A 112 7.87 3.04 11.29
C ASP A 112 7.47 1.55 11.28
N SER A 113 6.22 1.22 11.64
CA SER A 113 5.70 -0.15 11.68
C SER A 113 5.01 -0.55 10.37
N ASP A 114 4.57 -1.81 10.28
CA ASP A 114 3.68 -2.28 9.23
C ASP A 114 2.20 -1.96 9.51
N ILE A 115 1.90 -1.11 10.50
CA ILE A 115 0.53 -0.75 10.87
C ILE A 115 0.11 0.53 10.15
N LYS A 116 -1.04 0.47 9.46
CA LYS A 116 -1.62 1.56 8.68
C LYS A 116 -3.03 1.89 9.11
N PHE A 117 -3.42 3.17 9.03
CA PHE A 117 -4.83 3.56 9.16
C PHE A 117 -5.73 2.80 8.17
N SER A 118 -6.85 2.27 8.67
CA SER A 118 -7.83 1.55 7.84
C SER A 118 -9.17 2.24 7.75
N ARG A 119 -9.79 2.62 8.88
CA ARG A 119 -11.15 3.16 8.91
C ARG A 119 -11.50 3.77 10.27
N MET A 120 -12.61 4.50 10.32
CA MET A 120 -13.27 4.90 11.57
C MET A 120 -14.74 4.48 11.54
N VAL A 121 -15.29 4.07 12.69
CA VAL A 121 -16.68 3.62 12.82
C VAL A 121 -17.25 4.12 14.14
N SER A 122 -18.50 4.60 14.15
CA SER A 122 -19.21 4.93 15.39
C SER A 122 -19.57 3.64 16.13
N LEU A 123 -19.07 3.47 17.35
CA LEU A 123 -19.44 2.35 18.22
C LEU A 123 -20.88 2.58 18.70
N ASN A 124 -21.08 3.66 19.45
CA ASN A 124 -22.35 4.09 20.04
C ASN A 124 -22.36 5.62 20.25
N ASP A 125 -23.24 6.11 21.13
CA ASP A 125 -23.34 7.54 21.47
C ASP A 125 -22.20 8.06 22.34
N VAL A 126 -21.32 7.19 22.82
CA VAL A 126 -20.16 7.55 23.65
C VAL A 126 -18.86 7.44 22.87
N PHE A 127 -18.65 6.34 22.16
CA PHE A 127 -17.34 6.00 21.58
C PHE A 127 -17.33 6.05 20.04
N THR A 128 -16.20 6.50 19.51
CA THR A 128 -15.80 6.28 18.11
C THR A 128 -14.64 5.29 18.09
N VAL A 129 -14.63 4.40 17.10
CA VAL A 129 -13.55 3.43 16.88
C VAL A 129 -12.66 3.92 15.75
N VAL A 130 -11.36 3.99 15.98
CA VAL A 130 -10.34 4.05 14.92
C VAL A 130 -9.76 2.65 14.70
N GLY A 131 -9.65 2.24 13.45
CA GLY A 131 -9.09 0.95 13.06
C GLY A 131 -7.78 1.11 12.32
N LEU A 132 -6.75 0.45 12.83
CA LEU A 132 -5.47 0.28 12.17
C LEU A 132 -5.30 -1.19 11.78
N LYS A 133 -4.58 -1.44 10.70
CA LYS A 133 -4.34 -2.78 10.17
C LYS A 133 -2.85 -3.01 9.98
N SER A 134 -2.34 -4.16 10.40
CA SER A 134 -1.05 -4.66 9.93
C SER A 134 -1.18 -4.92 8.42
N VAL A 135 -0.58 -4.04 7.64
CA VAL A 135 -0.38 -4.21 6.22
C VAL A 135 1.10 -4.43 6.07
N PRO A 136 1.58 -5.65 5.76
CA PRO A 136 3.00 -5.87 5.57
C PRO A 136 3.49 -4.80 4.60
N LYS A 137 4.41 -3.94 5.07
CA LYS A 137 5.08 -2.98 4.18
C LYS A 137 5.48 -3.83 3.00
N LYS A 138 4.96 -3.50 1.81
CA LYS A 138 5.46 -4.15 0.59
C LYS A 138 6.97 -3.97 0.72
N THR A 139 7.72 -5.06 0.97
CA THR A 139 9.18 -5.05 0.93
C THR A 139 9.49 -4.15 -0.22
N LYS A 140 10.14 -2.99 0.04
CA LYS A 140 10.39 -1.96 -0.97
C LYS A 140 10.68 -2.73 -2.24
N LYS A 141 9.71 -2.76 -3.16
CA LYS A 141 10.03 -3.24 -4.50
C LYS A 141 11.03 -2.19 -4.90
N ALA A 142 12.32 -2.58 -4.90
CA ALA A 142 13.43 -1.75 -5.30
C ALA A 142 12.94 -0.84 -6.41
N ASP A 143 12.87 0.46 -6.12
CA ASP A 143 12.28 1.53 -6.93
C ASP A 143 11.05 1.16 -7.77
N SER A 144 9.94 1.85 -7.53
CA SER A 144 8.79 2.00 -8.44
C SER A 144 8.98 1.24 -9.75
N SER A 145 8.38 0.05 -9.90
CA SER A 145 8.63 -0.81 -11.05
C SER A 145 8.10 -0.26 -12.39
N LYS A 146 7.74 1.02 -12.43
CA LYS A 146 7.54 1.76 -13.66
C LYS A 146 8.92 2.16 -14.17
N SER A 147 9.30 1.55 -15.28
CA SER A 147 10.38 2.04 -16.12
C SER A 147 10.19 3.54 -16.36
N SER A 148 11.25 4.32 -16.22
CA SER A 148 11.18 5.76 -16.47
C SER A 148 10.53 6.05 -17.82
N GLN A 149 9.71 7.09 -17.88
CA GLN A 149 9.13 7.57 -19.13
C GLN A 149 10.01 8.61 -19.82
N CYS A 150 11.02 9.13 -19.11
CA CYS A 150 12.01 10.03 -19.66
C CYS A 150 12.92 9.26 -20.62
N VAL A 151 13.06 9.76 -21.85
CA VAL A 151 13.91 9.13 -22.88
C VAL A 151 15.41 9.26 -22.55
N ASP A 152 15.79 10.27 -21.77
CA ASP A 152 17.19 10.54 -21.43
C ASP A 152 17.76 9.48 -20.48
N ASP A 153 16.91 8.86 -19.66
CA ASP A 153 17.31 7.79 -18.75
C ASP A 153 17.76 6.50 -19.49
N TYR A 154 17.54 6.42 -20.80
CA TYR A 154 17.92 5.28 -21.63
C TYR A 154 19.04 5.60 -22.62
N ILE A 155 19.66 6.79 -22.56
CA ILE A 155 20.78 7.16 -23.44
C ILE A 155 21.91 6.12 -23.38
N VAL A 156 22.18 5.60 -22.18
CA VAL A 156 23.21 4.59 -21.95
C VAL A 156 22.99 3.32 -22.78
N HIS A 157 21.74 3.02 -23.15
CA HIS A 157 21.36 1.84 -23.91
C HIS A 157 21.32 2.04 -25.43
N VAL A 158 21.63 3.26 -25.92
CA VAL A 158 21.74 3.51 -27.36
C VAL A 158 22.89 2.69 -27.96
N ASP A 159 24.00 2.54 -27.23
CA ASP A 159 25.13 1.74 -27.68
C ASP A 159 24.78 0.24 -27.71
N ASP A 160 24.08 -0.26 -26.69
CA ASP A 160 23.62 -1.65 -26.65
C ASP A 160 22.73 -2.00 -27.87
N ILE A 161 21.91 -1.07 -28.35
CA ILE A 161 21.13 -1.26 -29.58
C ILE A 161 22.04 -1.34 -30.81
N LYS A 162 23.06 -0.49 -30.92
CA LYS A 162 24.01 -0.54 -32.04
C LYS A 162 24.77 -1.86 -32.05
N GLN A 163 25.21 -2.32 -30.89
CA GLN A 163 25.86 -3.63 -30.74
C GLN A 163 24.94 -4.77 -31.18
N TYR A 164 23.67 -4.75 -30.75
CA TYR A 164 22.68 -5.74 -31.18
C TYR A 164 22.44 -5.74 -32.70
N LEU A 165 22.35 -4.56 -33.31
CA LEU A 165 22.11 -4.40 -34.75
C LEU A 165 23.35 -4.65 -35.60
N ASN A 166 24.56 -4.73 -35.03
CA ASN A 166 25.81 -4.97 -35.76
C ASN A 166 25.82 -6.28 -36.57
N LYS A 167 24.92 -7.22 -36.25
CA LYS A 167 24.67 -8.44 -37.02
C LYS A 167 24.04 -8.19 -38.41
N ASN A 168 23.49 -7.01 -38.65
CA ASN A 168 22.84 -6.62 -39.91
C ASN A 168 23.17 -5.16 -40.25
N GLU A 169 24.09 -4.98 -41.19
CA GLU A 169 24.62 -3.65 -41.57
C GLU A 169 23.53 -2.72 -42.10
N ASP A 170 22.50 -3.24 -42.78
CA ASP A 170 21.40 -2.44 -43.33
C ASP A 170 20.54 -1.83 -42.21
N LEU A 171 20.16 -2.65 -41.23
CA LEU A 171 19.39 -2.20 -40.06
C LEU A 171 20.20 -1.26 -39.15
N LEU A 172 21.49 -1.54 -38.98
CA LEU A 172 22.40 -0.65 -38.26
C LEU A 172 22.52 0.70 -38.97
N GLY A 173 22.63 0.70 -40.31
CA GLY A 173 22.64 1.90 -41.13
C GLY A 173 21.36 2.72 -40.96
N ALA A 174 20.20 2.06 -41.08
CA ALA A 174 18.90 2.70 -40.87
C ALA A 174 18.76 3.31 -39.47
N TYR A 175 19.23 2.61 -38.43
CA TYR A 175 19.21 3.11 -37.05
C TYR A 175 20.16 4.30 -36.84
N ASN A 176 21.36 4.27 -37.42
CA ASN A 176 22.34 5.36 -37.31
C ASN A 176 21.90 6.63 -38.03
N GLN A 177 21.07 6.53 -39.07
CA GLN A 177 20.46 7.67 -39.75
C GLN A 177 19.31 8.32 -38.95
N LEU A 178 18.80 7.66 -37.90
CA LEU A 178 17.79 8.25 -37.03
C LEU A 178 18.36 9.43 -36.26
N THR A 179 17.54 10.45 -36.04
CA THR A 179 17.93 11.52 -35.11
C THR A 179 18.11 10.95 -33.71
N PHE A 180 18.98 11.58 -32.91
CA PHE A 180 19.28 11.10 -31.57
C PHE A 180 18.02 10.93 -30.69
N GLY A 181 16.99 11.75 -30.89
CA GLY A 181 15.69 11.59 -30.24
C GLY A 181 15.02 10.24 -30.52
N TYR A 182 15.01 9.78 -31.78
CA TYR A 182 14.45 8.48 -32.16
C TYR A 182 15.32 7.31 -31.67
N GLN A 183 16.64 7.46 -31.64
CA GLN A 183 17.54 6.46 -31.06
C GLN A 183 17.25 6.26 -29.56
N LYS A 184 17.09 7.37 -28.81
CA LYS A 184 16.68 7.31 -27.40
C LYS A 184 15.29 6.69 -27.21
N ASP A 185 14.35 6.98 -28.11
CA ASP A 185 13.01 6.39 -28.06
C ASP A 185 13.03 4.87 -28.24
N TRP A 186 13.86 4.36 -29.15
CA TRP A 186 14.09 2.92 -29.30
C TRP A 186 14.75 2.30 -28.07
N ALA A 187 15.76 2.95 -27.51
CA ALA A 187 16.40 2.52 -26.27
C ALA A 187 15.39 2.43 -25.13
N ARG A 188 14.53 3.44 -24.96
CA ARG A 188 13.41 3.41 -24.02
C ARG A 188 12.44 2.28 -24.35
N TYR A 189 12.00 2.15 -25.61
CA TYR A 189 11.04 1.12 -26.00
C TYR A 189 11.57 -0.27 -25.66
N VAL A 190 12.82 -0.61 -25.97
CA VAL A 190 13.40 -1.91 -25.66
C VAL A 190 13.65 -2.07 -24.15
N TYR A 191 14.44 -1.19 -23.55
CA TYR A 191 15.00 -1.39 -22.21
C TYR A 191 14.08 -0.99 -21.05
N SER A 192 12.97 -0.30 -21.34
CA SER A 192 11.88 -0.14 -20.36
C SER A 192 11.25 -1.49 -19.96
N ALA A 193 11.36 -2.53 -20.79
CA ALA A 193 10.97 -3.88 -20.40
C ALA A 193 11.98 -4.44 -19.39
N LYS A 194 11.51 -4.95 -18.23
CA LYS A 194 12.39 -5.53 -17.20
C LYS A 194 12.78 -6.99 -17.46
N ARG A 195 11.93 -7.73 -18.18
CA ARG A 195 12.17 -9.16 -18.48
C ARG A 195 12.96 -9.30 -19.77
N LYS A 196 13.98 -10.16 -19.76
CA LYS A 196 14.81 -10.44 -20.92
C LYS A 196 13.98 -10.88 -22.12
N GLU A 197 13.06 -11.82 -21.93
CA GLU A 197 12.15 -12.31 -22.98
C GLU A 197 11.35 -11.19 -23.67
N THR A 198 10.95 -10.17 -22.89
CA THR A 198 10.22 -9.02 -23.44
C THR A 198 11.15 -8.05 -24.17
N ARG A 199 12.40 -7.88 -23.71
CA ARG A 199 13.42 -7.10 -24.44
C ARG A 199 13.75 -7.76 -25.77
N ASP A 200 13.97 -9.07 -25.77
CA ASP A 200 14.27 -9.85 -26.98
C ASP A 200 13.13 -9.74 -27.99
N LYS A 201 11.87 -9.84 -27.55
CA LYS A 201 10.71 -9.60 -28.40
C LYS A 201 10.70 -8.19 -28.99
N ARG A 202 10.97 -7.16 -28.17
CA ARG A 202 10.98 -5.76 -28.62
C ARG A 202 12.13 -5.45 -29.58
N LEU A 203 13.27 -6.12 -29.43
CA LEU A 203 14.38 -6.05 -30.37
C LEU A 203 13.99 -6.64 -31.74
N LEU A 204 13.31 -7.79 -31.76
CA LEU A 204 12.77 -8.37 -33.00
C LEU A 204 11.70 -7.47 -33.65
N GLU A 205 10.82 -6.88 -32.82
CA GLU A 205 9.85 -5.87 -33.30
C GLU A 205 10.59 -4.67 -33.92
N MET A 206 11.66 -4.18 -33.28
CA MET A 206 12.48 -3.10 -33.80
C MET A 206 13.11 -3.44 -35.15
N GLU A 207 13.68 -4.64 -35.32
CA GLU A 207 14.23 -5.08 -36.62
C GLU A 207 13.17 -5.05 -37.72
N THR A 208 11.97 -5.55 -37.40
CA THR A 208 10.83 -5.54 -38.34
C THR A 208 10.42 -4.11 -38.72
N VAL A 209 10.37 -3.21 -37.74
CA VAL A 209 9.92 -1.83 -37.92
C VAL A 209 10.95 -0.99 -38.69
N LEU A 210 12.23 -1.14 -38.37
CA LEU A 210 13.33 -0.49 -39.07
C LEU A 210 13.43 -0.99 -40.52
N GLY A 211 13.32 -2.31 -40.74
CA GLY A 211 13.31 -2.89 -42.09
C GLY A 211 12.12 -2.46 -42.94
N ALA A 212 11.00 -2.10 -42.29
CA ALA A 212 9.85 -1.51 -42.96
C ALA A 212 9.97 0.02 -43.18
N GLY A 213 11.09 0.64 -42.78
CA GLY A 213 11.41 2.05 -43.03
C GLY A 213 10.85 3.05 -42.02
N TYR A 214 10.41 2.60 -40.83
CA TYR A 214 9.82 3.49 -39.83
C TYR A 214 10.81 3.90 -38.74
N LYS A 215 10.71 5.16 -38.31
CA LYS A 215 11.63 5.76 -37.34
C LYS A 215 11.31 5.42 -35.88
N SER A 216 10.08 4.97 -35.60
CA SER A 216 9.65 4.55 -34.26
C SER A 216 8.51 3.53 -34.32
N MET A 217 8.32 2.79 -33.23
CA MET A 217 7.21 1.84 -33.08
C MET A 217 5.83 2.50 -33.17
N GLU A 218 5.71 3.74 -32.69
CA GLU A 218 4.44 4.48 -32.77
C GLU A 218 4.05 4.82 -34.21
N LEU A 219 5.02 5.25 -35.04
CA LEU A 219 4.78 5.56 -36.45
C LEU A 219 4.34 4.31 -37.22
N TYR A 220 4.95 3.16 -36.93
CA TYR A 220 4.56 1.88 -37.51
C TYR A 220 3.13 1.51 -37.13
N ARG A 221 2.77 1.58 -35.84
CA ARG A 221 1.43 1.26 -35.36
C ARG A 221 0.34 2.18 -35.91
N ARG A 222 0.64 3.46 -36.14
CA ARG A 222 -0.32 4.43 -36.70
C ARG A 222 -0.71 4.11 -38.14
N LYS A 223 0.18 3.48 -38.93
CA LYS A 223 -0.11 3.11 -40.32
C LYS A 223 -0.76 1.74 -40.47
N GLN A 224 -0.73 0.92 -39.41
CA GLN A 224 -1.40 -0.38 -39.33
C GLN A 224 -2.82 -0.30 -38.76
N LYS A 225 -3.23 0.91 -38.34
CA LYS A 225 -4.63 1.26 -38.02
C LYS A 225 -5.30 1.85 -39.25
#